data_AF-M3CJ24-F1
#
_entry.id   AF-M3CJ24-F1
#
_cell.length_a   1.000
_cell.length_b   1.000
_cell.length_c   1.000
_cell.angle_alpha   90.00
_cell.angle_beta   90.00
_cell.angle_gamma   90.00
#
_symmetry.space_group_name_H-M   'P 1'
#
loop_
_entity.id
_entity.type
_entity.pdbx_description
1 polymer ?
#
loop_
_entity_poly.entity_id
_entity_poly.type
_entity_poly.pdbx_seq_one_letter_code
_entity_poly.pdbx_strand_id
1 'polypeptide(L)'
;MNTFNLKTQSGRLAFIISETGLTKSRFGEEVGISKQQVSNIISGEREISDPVAMVIEYKFGFRKVWTLTGNGIKKEHKRNSQEIEALNSDIQLLRKIDRVPGAKKIIEDILVLGSKDRAVIEDMIKRLKKKEE
;
A
#
# COMPACT_ATOMS: atom_id res chain seq x y z
N MET A 1 -0.81 22.75 -4.73
CA MET A 1 -0.32 21.65 -3.87
C MET A 1 -0.19 22.20 -2.46
N ASN A 2 -0.80 21.58 -1.46
CA ASN A 2 -0.59 21.99 -0.07
C ASN A 2 0.83 21.61 0.34
N THR A 3 1.67 22.60 0.60
CA THR A 3 3.05 22.39 1.03
C THR A 3 3.07 22.13 2.54
N PHE A 4 3.31 20.88 2.95
CA PHE A 4 3.43 20.52 4.37
C PHE A 4 4.84 20.82 4.88
N ASN A 5 4.95 21.54 6.00
CA ASN A 5 6.24 21.75 6.67
C ASN A 5 6.63 20.52 7.51
N LEU A 6 7.26 19.51 6.91
CA LEU A 6 7.60 18.25 7.58
C LEU A 6 8.70 18.39 8.65
N LYS A 7 9.27 19.59 8.84
CA LYS A 7 10.20 19.86 9.95
C LYS A 7 9.48 19.96 11.29
N THR A 8 8.18 20.30 11.31
CA THR A 8 7.39 20.43 12.54
C THR A 8 6.45 19.25 12.75
N GLN A 9 6.08 18.99 14.01
CA GLN A 9 5.07 17.97 14.33
C GLN A 9 3.71 18.31 13.73
N SER A 10 3.33 19.60 13.75
CA SER A 10 2.12 20.12 13.08
C SER A 10 2.09 19.70 11.60
N GLY A 11 3.16 19.97 10.86
CA GLY A 11 3.20 19.66 9.43
C GLY A 11 3.25 18.17 9.16
N ARG A 12 3.92 17.39 10.01
CA ARG A 12 3.91 15.92 9.93
C ARG A 12 2.53 15.34 10.20
N LEU A 13 1.80 15.82 11.21
CA LEU A 13 0.43 15.37 11.48
C LEU A 13 -0.52 15.72 10.34
N ALA A 14 -0.44 16.95 9.82
CA ALA A 14 -1.25 17.38 8.67
C ALA A 14 -1.01 16.49 7.45
N PHE A 15 0.26 16.15 7.18
CA PHE A 15 0.64 15.21 6.13
C PHE A 15 0.08 13.80 6.37
N ILE A 16 0.20 13.28 7.59
CA ILE A 16 -0.33 11.94 7.95
C ILE A 16 -1.83 11.88 7.68
N ILE A 17 -2.58 12.89 8.13
CA ILE A 17 -4.04 12.94 7.91
C ILE A 17 -4.36 12.96 6.43
N SER A 18 -3.64 13.75 5.60
CA SER A 18 -3.89 13.77 4.15
C SER A 18 -3.64 12.42 3.48
N GLU A 19 -2.62 11.65 3.91
CA GLU A 19 -2.33 10.32 3.36
C GLU A 19 -3.38 9.27 3.75
N THR A 20 -4.07 9.46 4.87
CA THR A 20 -5.14 8.54 5.29
C THR A 20 -6.47 8.79 4.55
N GLY A 21 -6.65 9.96 3.96
CA GLY A 21 -7.95 10.39 3.39
C GLY A 21 -9.05 10.62 4.43
N LEU A 22 -8.75 10.53 5.73
CA LEU A 22 -9.72 10.69 6.81
C LEU A 22 -9.98 12.17 7.14
N THR A 23 -11.18 12.46 7.63
CA THR A 23 -11.46 13.77 8.23
C THR A 23 -10.73 13.92 9.57
N LYS A 24 -10.49 15.16 10.02
CA LYS A 24 -9.87 15.42 11.33
C LYS A 24 -10.63 14.78 12.50
N SER A 25 -11.96 14.70 12.42
CA SER A 25 -12.79 14.06 13.45
C SER A 25 -12.53 12.56 13.48
N ARG A 26 -12.64 11.91 12.32
CA ARG A 26 -12.46 10.46 12.22
C ARG A 26 -11.04 10.05 12.58
N PHE A 27 -10.04 10.83 12.14
CA PHE A 27 -8.66 10.59 12.53
C PHE A 27 -8.47 10.68 14.05
N GLY A 28 -9.06 11.71 14.69
CA GLY A 28 -9.03 11.86 16.15
C GLY A 28 -9.62 10.64 16.87
N GLU A 29 -10.80 10.17 16.44
CA GLU A 29 -11.42 8.94 16.96
C GLU A 29 -10.49 7.73 16.82
N GLU A 30 -9.86 7.56 15.66
CA GLU A 30 -8.96 6.43 15.41
C GLU A 30 -7.72 6.45 16.32
N VAL A 31 -7.20 7.63 16.69
CA VAL A 31 -6.00 7.76 17.54
C VAL A 31 -6.30 8.11 19.00
N GLY A 32 -7.58 8.13 19.40
CA GLY A 32 -8.02 8.31 20.78
C GLY A 32 -7.96 9.75 21.29
N ILE A 33 -8.08 10.76 20.42
CA ILE A 33 -8.12 12.18 20.80
C ILE A 33 -9.29 12.92 20.14
N SER A 34 -9.71 14.04 20.71
CA SER A 34 -10.79 14.83 20.13
C SER A 34 -10.38 15.54 18.83
N LYS A 35 -11.36 15.86 17.97
CA LYS A 35 -11.17 16.73 16.79
C LYS A 35 -10.51 18.07 17.15
N GLN A 36 -10.81 18.61 18.33
CA GLN A 36 -10.21 19.85 18.82
C GLN A 36 -8.71 19.66 19.09
N GLN A 37 -8.33 18.57 19.75
CA GLN A 37 -6.91 18.26 19.99
C GLN A 37 -6.14 18.07 18.68
N VAL A 38 -6.72 17.39 17.69
CA VAL A 38 -6.14 17.30 16.34
C VAL A 38 -5.92 18.69 15.74
N SER A 39 -6.90 19.58 15.88
CA SER A 39 -6.83 20.94 15.33
C SER A 39 -5.76 21.79 16.02
N ASN A 40 -5.64 21.71 17.35
CA ASN A 40 -4.61 22.42 18.11
C ASN A 40 -3.20 21.92 17.78
N ILE A 41 -3.04 20.63 17.47
CA ILE A 41 -1.73 20.12 17.02
C ILE A 41 -1.41 20.65 15.62
N ILE A 42 -2.39 20.67 14.71
CA ILE A 42 -2.19 21.19 13.36
C ILE A 42 -1.90 22.70 13.38
N SER A 43 -2.52 23.48 14.28
CA SER A 43 -2.18 24.90 14.46
C SER A 43 -0.82 25.13 15.11
N GLY A 44 -0.20 24.09 15.69
CA GLY A 44 1.08 24.19 16.39
C GLY A 44 0.96 24.64 17.84
N GLU A 45 -0.25 24.80 18.37
CA GLU A 45 -0.51 25.11 19.79
C GLU A 45 -0.16 23.94 20.72
N ARG A 46 -0.20 22.71 20.20
CA ARG A 46 0.15 21.50 20.93
C ARG A 46 1.05 20.60 20.12
N GLU A 47 1.86 19.83 20.83
CA GLU A 47 2.65 18.75 20.24
C GLU A 47 1.89 17.41 20.28
N ILE A 48 2.29 16.49 19.41
CA ILE A 48 1.83 15.10 19.39
C ILE A 48 2.41 14.42 20.63
N SER A 49 1.55 13.83 21.45
CA SER A 49 2.00 13.06 22.61
C SER A 49 2.53 11.68 22.19
N ASP A 50 3.42 11.13 23.01
CA ASP A 50 4.01 9.81 22.81
C ASP A 50 2.96 8.68 22.59
N PRO A 51 1.86 8.60 23.39
CA PRO A 51 0.81 7.61 23.16
C PRO A 51 0.11 7.77 21.82
N VAL A 52 -0.19 9.01 21.40
CA VAL A 52 -0.83 9.27 20.10
C VAL A 52 0.09 8.83 18.96
N ALA A 53 1.39 9.11 19.05
CA ALA A 53 2.37 8.68 18.06
C ALA A 53 2.50 7.15 17.98
N MET A 54 2.39 6.43 19.10
CA MET A 54 2.33 4.95 19.11
C MET A 54 1.09 4.42 18.39
N VAL A 55 -0.08 5.01 18.62
CA VAL A 55 -1.32 4.59 17.94
C VAL A 55 -1.25 4.90 16.44
N ILE A 56 -0.68 6.04 16.05
CA ILE A 56 -0.42 6.40 14.66
C ILE A 56 0.46 5.36 13.97
N GLU A 57 1.54 4.94 14.63
CA GLU A 57 2.45 3.91 14.11
C GLU A 57 1.74 2.56 13.95
N TYR A 58 0.97 2.16 14.95
CA TYR A 58 0.22 0.91 14.92
C TYR A 58 -0.83 0.87 13.80
N LYS A 59 -1.65 1.91 13.68
CA LYS A 59 -2.80 1.93 12.75
C LYS A 59 -2.43 2.31 11.32
N PHE A 60 -1.52 3.27 11.16
CA PHE A 60 -1.25 3.89 9.87
C PHE A 60 0.18 3.63 9.36
N GLY A 61 1.03 2.94 10.14
CA GLY A 61 2.38 2.56 9.76
C GLY A 61 3.41 3.70 9.75
N PHE A 62 3.02 4.92 10.13
CA PHE A 62 3.93 6.05 10.25
C PHE A 62 4.78 5.91 11.50
N ARG A 63 6.09 5.84 11.33
CA ARG A 63 6.98 5.51 12.45
C ARG A 63 6.88 6.58 13.54
N LYS A 64 6.79 6.16 14.79
CA LYS A 64 6.68 7.06 15.95
C LYS A 64 7.85 8.04 16.00
N VAL A 65 9.06 7.53 15.82
CA VAL A 65 10.31 8.33 15.84
C VAL A 65 10.24 9.44 14.80
N TRP A 66 9.82 9.13 13.57
CA TRP A 66 9.67 10.13 12.52
C TRP A 66 8.54 11.11 12.82
N THR A 67 7.40 10.63 13.32
CA THR A 67 6.24 11.48 13.67
C THR A 67 6.62 12.54 14.70
N LEU A 68 7.35 12.15 15.75
CA LEU A 68 7.75 13.05 16.84
C LEU A 68 8.92 13.94 16.46
N THR A 69 9.97 13.38 15.84
CA THR A 69 11.25 14.08 15.68
C THR A 69 11.55 14.53 14.24
N GLY A 70 10.90 13.93 13.25
CA GLY A 70 11.24 14.08 11.83
C GLY A 70 12.42 13.22 11.37
N ASN A 71 13.07 12.50 12.27
CA ASN A 71 14.22 11.67 11.96
C ASN A 71 13.82 10.22 11.61
N GLY A 72 14.67 9.56 10.83
CA GLY A 72 14.50 8.15 10.48
C GLY A 72 13.48 7.89 9.38
N ILE A 73 13.12 6.61 9.21
CA ILE A 73 12.19 6.17 8.16
C ILE A 73 10.79 6.65 8.50
N LYS A 74 10.15 7.31 7.53
CA LYS A 74 8.83 7.92 7.70
C LYS A 74 7.69 6.94 7.94
N LYS A 75 7.64 5.88 7.13
CA LYS A 75 6.56 4.90 7.14
C LYS A 75 7.15 3.54 6.83
N GLU A 76 6.85 2.55 7.66
CA GLU A 76 7.09 1.17 7.26
C GLU A 76 6.04 0.82 6.20
N HIS A 77 6.50 0.41 5.01
CA HIS A 77 5.63 -0.28 4.08
C HIS A 77 5.34 -1.66 4.67
N LYS A 78 4.42 -1.73 5.63
CA LYS A 78 3.69 -2.97 5.90
C LYS A 78 2.88 -3.23 4.64
N ARG A 79 3.50 -3.92 3.67
CA ARG A 79 2.78 -4.56 2.57
C ARG A 79 1.65 -5.33 3.24
N ASN A 80 0.42 -4.95 2.96
CA ASN A 80 -0.73 -5.61 3.57
C ASN A 80 -0.66 -7.10 3.19
N SER A 81 -1.19 -7.99 4.02
CA SER A 81 -1.06 -9.45 3.80
C SER A 81 -1.55 -9.87 2.41
N GLN A 82 -2.53 -9.15 1.87
CA GLN A 82 -3.06 -9.31 0.51
C GLN A 82 -2.02 -8.95 -0.58
N GLU A 83 -1.30 -7.82 -0.47
CA GLU A 83 -0.18 -7.49 -1.37
C GLU A 83 0.96 -8.50 -1.27
N ILE A 84 1.24 -9.01 -0.07
CA ILE A 84 2.25 -10.06 0.11
C ILE A 84 1.81 -11.36 -0.56
N GLU A 85 0.54 -11.75 -0.43
CA GLU A 85 -0.02 -12.95 -1.04
C GLU A 85 -0.07 -12.85 -2.57
N ALA A 86 -0.48 -11.68 -3.10
CA ALA A 86 -0.43 -11.38 -4.53
C ALA A 86 1.00 -11.47 -5.07
N LEU A 87 1.95 -10.80 -4.40
CA LEU A 87 3.36 -10.84 -4.79
C LEU A 87 3.96 -12.26 -4.72
N ASN A 88 3.59 -13.04 -3.71
CA ASN A 88 4.01 -14.44 -3.60
C ASN A 88 3.45 -15.28 -4.74
N SER A 89 2.20 -15.05 -5.13
CA SER A 89 1.55 -15.72 -6.27
C SER A 89 2.25 -15.39 -7.59
N ASP A 90 2.59 -14.12 -7.80
CA ASP A 90 3.34 -13.67 -8.99
C ASP A 90 4.73 -14.32 -9.05
N ILE A 91 5.46 -14.36 -7.94
CA ILE A 91 6.77 -15.02 -7.85
C ILE A 91 6.64 -16.51 -8.15
N GLN A 92 5.59 -17.18 -7.66
CA GLN A 92 5.36 -18.60 -7.96
C GLN A 92 5.04 -18.83 -9.44
N LEU A 93 4.28 -17.94 -10.07
CA LEU A 93 4.00 -18.00 -11.51
C LEU A 93 5.28 -17.83 -12.34
N LEU A 94 6.10 -16.83 -12.03
CA LEU A 94 7.38 -16.60 -12.72
C LEU A 94 8.30 -17.82 -12.65
N ARG A 95 8.42 -18.44 -11.46
CA ARG A 95 9.19 -19.68 -11.29
C ARG A 95 8.64 -20.85 -12.13
N LYS A 96 7.32 -20.96 -12.29
CA LYS A 96 6.72 -21.99 -13.15
C LYS A 96 7.03 -21.72 -14.62
N ILE A 97 6.95 -20.46 -15.05
CA ILE A 97 7.30 -20.05 -16.42
C ILE A 97 8.76 -20.40 -16.74
N ASP A 98 9.68 -20.08 -15.82
CA ASP A 98 11.11 -20.37 -16.01
C ASP A 98 11.43 -21.88 -16.06
N ARG A 99 10.62 -22.71 -15.37
CA ARG A 99 10.81 -24.17 -15.32
C ARG A 99 10.24 -24.90 -16.53
N VAL A 100 9.32 -24.31 -17.28
CA VAL A 100 8.67 -24.96 -18.43
C VAL A 100 9.36 -24.50 -19.71
N PRO A 101 10.09 -25.38 -20.41
CA PRO A 101 10.75 -25.03 -21.66
C PRO A 101 9.78 -24.43 -22.67
N GLY A 102 10.10 -23.25 -23.19
CA GLY A 102 9.28 -22.55 -24.18
C GLY A 102 8.10 -21.73 -23.62
N ALA A 103 7.76 -21.84 -22.32
CA ALA A 103 6.62 -21.11 -21.75
C ALA A 103 6.78 -19.59 -21.82
N LYS A 104 7.98 -19.08 -21.56
CA LYS A 104 8.28 -17.64 -21.65
C LYS A 104 7.97 -17.09 -23.05
N LYS A 105 8.44 -17.79 -24.09
CA LYS A 105 8.23 -17.39 -25.49
C LYS A 105 6.74 -17.41 -25.85
N ILE A 106 6.00 -18.44 -25.43
CA ILE A 106 4.56 -18.52 -25.65
C ILE A 106 3.83 -17.33 -25.03
N ILE A 107 4.21 -16.92 -23.81
CA ILE A 107 3.61 -15.75 -23.15
C ILE A 107 3.92 -14.47 -23.92
N GLU A 108 5.17 -14.26 -24.31
CA GLU A 108 5.58 -13.10 -25.12
C GLU A 108 4.80 -13.04 -26.44
N ASP A 109 4.66 -14.17 -27.13
CA ASP A 109 3.90 -14.28 -28.38
C ASP A 109 2.41 -13.98 -28.17
N ILE A 110 1.79 -14.48 -27.09
CA ILE A 110 0.38 -14.19 -26.78
C ILE A 110 0.14 -12.70 -26.54
N LEU A 111 1.07 -11.99 -25.89
CA LEU A 111 0.93 -10.57 -25.56
C LEU A 111 0.89 -9.65 -26.78
N VAL A 112 1.34 -10.12 -27.95
CA VAL A 112 1.30 -9.35 -29.21
C VAL A 112 0.14 -9.74 -30.13
N LEU A 113 -0.55 -10.85 -29.87
CA LEU A 113 -1.68 -11.30 -30.68
C LEU A 113 -2.91 -10.40 -30.53
N GLY A 114 -3.74 -10.36 -31.58
CA GLY A 114 -5.05 -9.71 -31.55
C GLY A 114 -6.07 -10.48 -30.69
N SER A 115 -7.14 -9.81 -30.26
CA SER A 115 -8.15 -10.39 -29.38
C SER A 115 -8.83 -11.65 -29.95
N LYS A 116 -9.06 -11.70 -31.27
CA LYS A 116 -9.64 -12.86 -31.96
C LYS A 116 -8.71 -14.09 -31.88
N ASP A 117 -7.42 -13.90 -32.14
CA ASP A 117 -6.44 -14.99 -32.13
C ASP A 117 -6.18 -15.49 -30.70
N ARG A 118 -6.13 -14.58 -29.71
CA ARG A 118 -6.06 -14.96 -28.29
C ARG A 118 -7.23 -15.82 -27.87
N ALA A 119 -8.46 -15.48 -28.28
CA ALA A 119 -9.66 -16.25 -27.94
C ALA A 119 -9.60 -17.69 -28.49
N VAL A 120 -9.08 -17.88 -29.70
CA VAL A 120 -8.88 -19.22 -30.27
C VAL A 120 -7.89 -20.04 -29.43
N ILE A 121 -6.78 -19.43 -29.01
CA ILE A 121 -5.78 -20.09 -28.17
C ILE A 121 -6.36 -20.43 -26.80
N GLU A 122 -7.10 -19.52 -26.16
CA GLU A 122 -7.77 -19.77 -24.88
C GLU A 122 -8.74 -20.95 -24.97
N ASP A 123 -9.54 -21.02 -26.03
CA ASP A 123 -10.47 -22.12 -26.25
C ASP A 123 -9.75 -23.45 -26.49
N MET A 124 -8.63 -23.43 -27.22
CA MET A 124 -7.78 -24.60 -27.40
C MET A 124 -7.23 -25.09 -26.06
N ILE A 125 -6.68 -24.20 -25.23
CA ILE A 125 -6.17 -24.53 -23.89
C ILE A 125 -7.29 -25.13 -23.02
N LYS A 126 -8.48 -24.50 -22.99
CA LYS A 126 -9.63 -25.02 -22.23
C LYS A 126 -10.01 -26.44 -22.66
N ARG A 127 -10.02 -26.73 -23.96
CA ARG A 127 -10.32 -28.06 -24.49
C ARG A 127 -9.27 -29.10 -24.10
N LEU A 128 -7.99 -28.74 -24.20
CA LEU A 128 -6.89 -29.65 -23.86
C LEU A 128 -6.85 -29.97 -22.36
N LYS A 129 -7.05 -28.98 -21.49
CA LYS A 129 -7.11 -29.20 -20.03
C LYS A 129 -8.24 -30.14 -19.61
N LYS A 130 -9.39 -30.10 -20.28
CA LYS A 130 -10.53 -31.00 -20.02
C LYS A 130 -10.33 -32.44 -20.49
N LYS A 131 -9.31 -32.69 -21.32
CA LYS A 131 -9.03 -34.01 -21.89
C LYS A 131 -8.02 -34.82 -21.07
N GLU A 132 -7.39 -34.17 -20.08
CA GLU A 132 -6.42 -34.76 -19.16
C GLU A 132 -7.04 -35.09 -17.77
N GLU A 133 -8.30 -34.72 -17.53
CA GLU A 133 -9.15 -35.17 -16.41
C GLU A 133 -10.07 -36.33 -16.86
#